data_AF-A0AAV7RZ43-F1
#
_entry.id   AF-A0AAV7RZ43-F1
#
_cell.length_a   1.000
_cell.length_b   1.000
_cell.length_c   1.000
_cell.angle_alpha   90.00
_cell.angle_beta   90.00
_cell.angle_gamma   90.00
#
_symmetry.space_group_name_H-M   'P 1'
#
loop_
_entity.id
_entity.type
_entity.pdbx_description
1 polymer ?
#
loop_
_entity_poly.entity_id
_entity_poly.type
_entity_poly.pdbx_seq_one_letter_code
_entity_poly.pdbx_strand_id
1 'polypeptide(L)'
;MRCLLVAMASQRGKTDNTIKDLLSKSTSKHTECPRDRSSPTRPQPTPSQGDKVEEEAPVTRSFIETLFLTFHDDITSLKQEVACTIKDIHRKLSDVSQRVDTIKQAGNAKEEELEACRCERLELQDQNADLNYLLKDLENRSRRANISIKGVPLHADLDKLEDSMLRLFRHIVPALADKEILLDHTHRAGAHGSHKTF
;
A
#
# COMPACT_ATOMS: atom_id res chain seq x y z
N MET A 1 9.72 -24.95 -6.04
CA MET A 1 8.58 -25.58 -6.75
C MET A 1 7.21 -25.38 -6.07
N ARG A 2 7.11 -25.23 -4.73
CA ARG A 2 5.81 -25.03 -4.05
C ARG A 2 5.22 -23.60 -4.20
N CYS A 3 6.03 -22.55 -4.26
CA CYS A 3 5.52 -21.17 -4.41
C CYS A 3 4.85 -20.92 -5.78
N LEU A 4 5.33 -21.56 -6.85
CA LEU A 4 4.76 -21.44 -8.21
C LEU A 4 3.33 -21.99 -8.33
N LEU A 5 2.96 -22.99 -7.53
CA LEU A 5 1.63 -23.63 -7.60
C LEU A 5 0.55 -22.85 -6.85
N VAL A 6 0.90 -22.07 -5.81
CA VAL A 6 -0.06 -21.27 -5.05
C VAL A 6 -0.41 -19.96 -5.77
N ALA A 7 0.52 -19.39 -6.54
CA ALA A 7 0.26 -18.17 -7.32
C ALA A 7 -0.73 -18.39 -8.48
N MET A 8 -0.72 -19.56 -9.12
CA MET A 8 -1.59 -19.88 -10.26
C MET A 8 -3.07 -20.09 -9.88
N ALA A 9 -3.37 -20.50 -8.64
CA ALA A 9 -4.74 -20.75 -8.19
C ALA A 9 -5.49 -19.48 -7.75
N SER A 10 -4.79 -18.40 -7.38
CA SER A 10 -5.42 -17.17 -6.89
C SER A 10 -5.73 -16.13 -7.98
N GLN A 11 -5.27 -16.32 -9.22
CA GLN A 11 -5.44 -15.34 -10.30
C GLN A 11 -6.66 -15.57 -11.22
N ARG A 12 -7.40 -16.68 -11.08
CA ARG A 12 -8.55 -16.97 -11.98
C ARG A 12 -9.89 -16.34 -11.60
N GLY A 13 -9.96 -15.56 -10.50
CA GLY A 13 -11.25 -15.07 -9.98
C GLY A 13 -11.37 -13.56 -9.73
N LYS A 14 -10.38 -12.73 -10.08
CA LYS A 14 -10.33 -11.33 -9.64
C LYS A 14 -10.26 -10.27 -10.75
N THR A 15 -10.21 -10.65 -12.02
CA THR A 15 -10.03 -9.69 -13.12
C THR A 15 -11.33 -9.03 -13.63
N ASP A 16 -12.51 -9.54 -13.27
CA ASP A 16 -13.77 -9.03 -13.84
C ASP A 16 -14.43 -7.87 -13.05
N ASN A 17 -14.00 -7.61 -11.81
CA ASN A 17 -14.66 -6.61 -10.95
C ASN A 17 -13.93 -5.26 -10.84
N THR A 18 -12.66 -5.17 -11.22
CA THR A 18 -11.87 -3.93 -11.05
C THR A 18 -12.13 -2.89 -12.14
N ILE A 19 -12.61 -3.31 -13.33
CA ILE A 19 -12.89 -2.37 -14.44
C ILE A 19 -14.18 -1.57 -14.19
N LYS A 20 -15.15 -2.10 -13.43
CA LYS A 20 -16.40 -1.38 -13.11
C LYS A 20 -16.22 -0.28 -12.06
N ASP A 21 -15.20 -0.38 -11.20
CA ASP A 21 -15.02 0.55 -10.08
C ASP A 21 -14.13 1.77 -10.42
N LEU A 22 -13.46 1.75 -11.57
CA LEU A 22 -12.68 2.90 -12.08
C LEU A 22 -13.51 3.86 -12.95
N LEU A 23 -14.72 3.48 -13.36
CA LEU A 23 -15.63 4.31 -14.16
C LEU A 23 -16.67 5.08 -13.33
N SER A 24 -16.77 4.83 -12.02
CA SER A 24 -17.80 5.38 -11.13
C SER A 24 -17.32 6.53 -10.23
N LYS A 25 -16.05 6.96 -10.32
CA LYS A 25 -15.45 7.98 -9.42
C LYS A 25 -15.04 9.32 -10.04
N SER A 26 -15.49 9.62 -11.26
CA SER A 26 -15.29 10.95 -11.87
C SER A 26 -16.53 11.83 -11.75
N THR A 27 -16.94 12.16 -10.52
CA THR A 27 -17.85 13.28 -10.27
C THR A 27 -17.06 14.52 -9.87
N SER A 28 -16.98 15.46 -10.82
CA SER A 28 -17.10 16.90 -10.62
C SER A 28 -16.46 17.51 -9.37
N LYS A 29 -15.29 18.11 -9.56
CA LYS A 29 -14.90 19.33 -8.84
C LYS A 29 -14.38 20.34 -9.85
N HIS A 30 -15.32 21.12 -10.36
CA HIS A 30 -15.07 22.32 -11.15
C HIS A 30 -14.55 23.38 -10.18
N THR A 31 -13.24 23.63 -10.18
CA THR A 31 -12.65 24.77 -9.45
C THR A 31 -12.59 25.95 -10.39
N GLU A 32 -13.38 26.97 -10.05
CA GLU A 32 -13.63 28.20 -10.77
C GLU A 32 -12.35 29.05 -10.89
N CYS A 33 -12.09 29.59 -12.08
CA CYS A 33 -11.20 30.75 -12.25
C CYS A 33 -12.05 32.03 -12.11
N PRO A 34 -11.61 33.03 -11.33
CA PRO A 34 -12.38 34.25 -11.09
C PRO A 34 -12.34 35.16 -12.31
N ARG A 35 -13.52 35.52 -12.84
CA ARG A 35 -13.69 36.62 -13.79
C ARG A 35 -14.10 37.87 -13.00
N ASP A 36 -13.18 38.81 -12.88
CA ASP A 36 -13.49 40.19 -12.53
C ASP A 36 -14.49 40.77 -13.54
N ARG A 37 -15.73 40.99 -13.08
CA ARG A 37 -16.75 41.81 -13.74
C ARG A 37 -16.90 43.11 -12.98
N SER A 38 -16.00 44.06 -13.25
CA SER A 38 -16.30 45.47 -13.01
C SER A 38 -17.40 45.90 -13.99
N SER A 39 -18.55 46.24 -13.43
CA SER A 39 -19.71 46.74 -14.17
C SER A 39 -19.67 48.28 -14.17
N PRO A 40 -19.61 48.96 -15.32
CA PRO A 40 -19.95 50.37 -15.39
C PRO A 40 -21.44 50.54 -15.71
N THR A 41 -22.09 51.23 -14.79
CA THR A 41 -23.39 51.90 -14.83
C THR A 41 -23.88 52.26 -16.23
N ARG A 42 -25.07 51.73 -16.56
CA ARG A 42 -25.90 52.09 -17.72
C ARG A 42 -26.29 53.59 -17.67
N PRO A 43 -25.88 54.42 -18.63
CA PRO A 43 -26.48 55.74 -18.81
C PRO A 43 -27.85 55.59 -19.45
N GLN A 44 -28.85 56.31 -18.94
CA GLN A 44 -30.08 56.60 -19.67
C GLN A 44 -29.78 57.48 -20.90
N PRO A 45 -30.45 57.24 -22.04
CA PRO A 45 -30.77 58.30 -22.96
C PRO A 45 -32.28 58.56 -23.01
N THR A 46 -32.58 59.83 -22.82
CA THR A 46 -33.78 60.59 -23.16
C THR A 46 -34.23 60.42 -24.62
N PRO A 47 -35.49 60.79 -24.96
CA PRO A 47 -36.11 60.49 -26.24
C PRO A 47 -35.49 61.30 -27.38
N SER A 48 -34.98 60.61 -28.40
CA SER A 48 -34.61 61.22 -29.68
C SER A 48 -35.84 61.25 -30.59
N GLN A 49 -36.50 62.40 -30.65
CA GLN A 49 -37.16 62.83 -31.88
C GLN A 49 -36.08 63.31 -32.84
N GLY A 50 -36.09 62.78 -34.05
CA GLY A 50 -35.19 63.21 -35.12
C GLY A 50 -34.94 62.10 -36.11
N ASP A 51 -35.93 61.85 -36.99
CA ASP A 51 -35.74 61.19 -38.27
C ASP A 51 -34.51 61.79 -38.96
N LYS A 52 -33.41 61.03 -38.97
CA LYS A 52 -32.37 61.14 -39.97
C LYS A 52 -32.25 59.77 -40.60
N VAL A 53 -32.93 59.62 -41.72
CA VAL A 53 -32.67 58.58 -42.71
C VAL A 53 -31.18 58.66 -43.03
N GLU A 54 -30.38 57.75 -42.47
CA GLU A 54 -29.03 57.50 -42.94
C GLU A 54 -29.17 57.04 -44.39
N GLU A 55 -28.80 57.94 -45.30
CA GLU A 55 -28.64 57.66 -46.72
C GLU A 55 -27.60 56.53 -46.86
N GLU A 56 -28.07 55.31 -47.17
CA GLU A 56 -27.20 54.16 -47.42
C GLU A 56 -26.20 54.54 -48.52
N ALA A 57 -24.94 54.74 -48.11
CA ALA A 57 -23.86 55.00 -49.04
C ALA A 57 -23.80 53.88 -50.08
N PRO A 58 -23.69 54.20 -51.39
CA PRO A 58 -23.70 53.18 -52.43
C PRO A 58 -22.53 52.22 -52.22
N VAL A 59 -22.84 50.92 -52.22
CA VAL A 59 -21.83 49.86 -52.13
C VAL A 59 -20.84 50.04 -53.27
N THR A 60 -19.62 50.45 -52.92
CA THR A 60 -18.54 50.67 -53.89
C THR A 60 -17.79 49.37 -54.14
N ARG A 61 -17.27 49.20 -55.36
CA ARG A 61 -16.44 48.05 -55.73
C ARG A 61 -15.24 47.85 -54.78
N SER A 62 -14.62 48.95 -54.33
CA SER A 62 -13.52 48.94 -53.37
C SER A 62 -13.94 48.39 -52.00
N PHE A 63 -15.17 48.63 -51.56
CA PHE A 63 -15.70 48.07 -50.31
C PHE A 63 -15.82 46.55 -50.40
N ILE A 64 -16.32 46.02 -51.52
CA ILE A 64 -16.42 44.58 -51.77
C ILE A 64 -15.03 43.93 -51.81
N GLU A 65 -14.07 44.54 -52.51
CA GLU A 65 -12.68 44.06 -52.57
C GLU A 65 -12.02 44.05 -51.18
N THR A 66 -12.25 45.08 -50.37
CA THR A 66 -11.75 45.13 -48.98
C THR A 66 -12.38 44.04 -48.12
N LEU A 67 -13.68 43.80 -48.24
CA LEU A 67 -14.39 42.74 -47.52
C LEU A 67 -13.82 41.34 -47.84
N PHE A 68 -13.55 41.06 -49.13
CA PHE A 68 -12.95 39.80 -49.54
C PHE A 68 -11.54 39.62 -49.01
N LEU A 69 -10.73 40.68 -48.99
CA LEU A 69 -9.38 40.64 -48.40
C LEU A 69 -9.44 40.38 -46.91
N THR A 70 -10.27 41.10 -46.16
CA THR A 70 -10.44 40.88 -44.71
C THR A 70 -10.94 39.48 -44.40
N PHE A 71 -11.91 38.98 -45.19
CA PHE A 71 -12.43 37.63 -45.01
C PHE A 71 -11.38 36.55 -45.34
N HIS A 72 -10.55 36.78 -46.36
CA HIS A 72 -9.43 35.88 -46.66
C HIS A 72 -8.41 35.87 -45.52
N ASP A 73 -8.08 37.02 -44.96
CA ASP A 73 -7.16 37.14 -43.82
C ASP A 73 -7.73 36.42 -42.59
N ASP A 74 -9.01 36.61 -42.28
CA ASP A 74 -9.70 35.92 -41.18
C ASP A 74 -9.69 34.39 -41.36
N ILE A 75 -9.98 33.89 -42.56
CA ILE A 75 -9.91 32.45 -42.86
C ILE A 75 -8.50 31.92 -42.67
N THR A 76 -7.49 32.67 -43.12
CA THR A 76 -6.08 32.24 -43.04
C THR A 76 -5.62 32.22 -41.59
N SER A 77 -5.98 33.24 -40.82
CA SER A 77 -5.73 33.32 -39.38
C SER A 77 -6.38 32.15 -38.64
N LEU A 78 -7.67 31.87 -38.89
CA LEU A 78 -8.38 30.76 -38.28
C LEU A 78 -7.75 29.41 -38.65
N LYS A 79 -7.38 29.21 -39.92
CA LYS A 79 -6.67 27.99 -40.34
C LYS A 79 -5.37 27.80 -39.58
N GLN A 80 -4.62 28.88 -39.35
CA GLN A 80 -3.36 28.83 -38.64
C GLN A 80 -3.55 28.54 -37.14
N GLU A 81 -4.56 29.15 -36.52
CA GLU A 81 -4.94 28.86 -35.13
C GLU A 81 -5.36 27.40 -34.95
N VAL A 82 -6.21 26.88 -35.84
CA VAL A 82 -6.62 25.47 -35.86
C VAL A 82 -5.41 24.55 -36.05
N ALA A 83 -4.50 24.87 -36.97
CA ALA A 83 -3.29 24.08 -37.17
C ALA A 83 -2.37 24.07 -35.92
N CYS A 84 -2.24 25.21 -35.24
CA CYS A 84 -1.47 25.32 -34.00
C CYS A 84 -2.11 24.53 -32.85
N THR A 85 -3.41 24.66 -32.65
CA THR A 85 -4.14 23.93 -31.60
C THR A 85 -4.09 22.42 -31.82
N ILE A 86 -4.22 21.94 -33.06
CA ILE A 86 -4.05 20.51 -33.40
C ILE A 86 -2.64 20.01 -33.03
N LYS A 87 -1.59 20.79 -33.35
CA LYS A 87 -0.21 20.43 -32.98
C LYS A 87 -0.04 20.35 -31.46
N ASP A 88 -0.60 21.31 -30.73
CA ASP A 88 -0.54 21.32 -29.26
C ASP A 88 -1.29 20.14 -28.64
N ILE A 89 -2.45 19.77 -29.18
CA ILE A 89 -3.20 18.59 -28.78
C ILE A 89 -2.37 17.33 -29.03
N HIS A 90 -1.78 17.19 -30.21
CA HIS A 90 -0.91 16.05 -30.52
C HIS A 90 0.27 15.92 -29.55
N ARG A 91 0.93 17.05 -29.25
CA ARG A 91 2.03 17.07 -28.29
C ARG A 91 1.57 16.63 -26.90
N LYS A 92 0.45 17.17 -26.40
CA LYS A 92 -0.12 16.80 -25.09
C LYS A 92 -0.53 15.32 -25.06
N LEU A 93 -1.12 14.80 -26.13
CA LEU A 93 -1.51 13.40 -26.22
C LEU A 93 -0.29 12.48 -26.18
N SER A 94 0.79 12.84 -26.88
CA SER A 94 2.05 12.11 -26.84
C SER A 94 2.67 12.08 -25.44
N ASP A 95 2.69 13.22 -24.75
CA ASP A 95 3.19 13.31 -23.37
C ASP A 95 2.38 12.42 -22.41
N VAL A 96 1.05 12.48 -22.51
CA VAL A 96 0.17 11.62 -21.70
C VAL A 96 0.41 10.15 -22.00
N SER A 97 0.57 9.75 -23.27
CA SER A 97 0.87 8.37 -23.64
C SER A 97 2.17 7.88 -23.00
N GLN A 98 3.24 8.66 -23.10
CA GLN A 98 4.53 8.32 -22.50
C GLN A 98 4.45 8.17 -20.98
N ARG A 99 3.71 9.07 -20.32
CA ARG A 99 3.48 9.01 -18.87
C ARG A 99 2.70 7.75 -18.48
N VAL A 100 1.67 7.39 -19.25
CA VAL A 100 0.90 6.15 -19.02
C VAL A 100 1.80 4.92 -19.16
N ASP A 101 2.66 4.88 -20.18
CA ASP A 101 3.57 3.74 -20.36
C ASP A 101 4.60 3.65 -19.24
N THR A 102 5.11 4.79 -18.77
CA THR A 102 6.02 4.86 -17.62
C THR A 102 5.35 4.34 -16.35
N ILE A 103 4.10 4.74 -16.10
CA ILE A 103 3.32 4.27 -14.96
C ILE A 103 3.05 2.76 -15.05
N LYS A 104 2.74 2.24 -16.24
CA LYS A 104 2.55 0.80 -16.44
C LYS A 104 3.82 0.02 -16.15
N GLN A 105 4.97 0.48 -16.65
CA GLN A 105 6.26 -0.16 -16.41
C GLN A 105 6.61 -0.15 -14.91
N ALA A 106 6.42 0.99 -14.24
CA ALA A 106 6.63 1.09 -12.80
C ALA A 106 5.68 0.18 -12.01
N GLY A 107 4.41 0.09 -12.43
CA GLY A 107 3.43 -0.82 -11.84
C GLY A 107 3.84 -2.28 -11.95
N ASN A 108 4.29 -2.72 -13.13
CA ASN A 108 4.78 -4.08 -13.34
C ASN A 108 6.01 -4.40 -12.47
N ALA A 109 6.98 -3.48 -12.40
CA ALA A 109 8.16 -3.66 -11.56
C ALA A 109 7.80 -3.78 -10.07
N LYS A 110 6.82 -2.99 -9.60
CA LYS A 110 6.34 -3.09 -8.21
C LYS A 110 5.56 -4.36 -7.93
N GLU A 111 4.82 -4.88 -8.89
CA GLU A 111 4.16 -6.18 -8.75
C GLU A 111 5.19 -7.32 -8.64
N GLU A 112 6.26 -7.28 -9.45
CA GLU A 112 7.34 -8.26 -9.37
C GLU A 112 8.09 -8.21 -8.03
N GLU A 113 8.43 -7.01 -7.55
CA GLU A 113 9.03 -6.83 -6.22
C GLU A 113 8.12 -7.38 -5.10
N LEU A 114 6.81 -7.11 -5.18
CA LEU A 114 5.84 -7.56 -4.17
C LEU A 114 5.75 -9.08 -4.13
N GLU A 115 5.71 -9.75 -5.28
CA GLU A 115 5.65 -11.21 -5.34
C GLU A 115 6.96 -11.84 -4.83
N ALA A 116 8.11 -11.22 -5.10
CA ALA A 116 9.39 -11.65 -4.55
C ALA A 116 9.41 -11.56 -3.01
N CYS A 117 9.03 -10.41 -2.45
CA CYS A 117 8.92 -10.25 -0.99
C CYS A 117 7.91 -11.21 -0.36
N ARG A 118 6.80 -11.49 -1.06
CA ARG A 118 5.80 -12.47 -0.61
C ARG A 118 6.37 -13.88 -0.54
N CYS A 119 7.16 -14.28 -1.54
CA CYS A 119 7.84 -15.58 -1.54
C CYS A 119 8.86 -15.69 -0.40
N GLU A 120 9.72 -14.69 -0.25
CA GLU A 120 10.73 -14.65 0.83
C GLU A 120 10.08 -14.73 2.21
N ARG A 121 8.99 -13.99 2.43
CA ARG A 121 8.26 -14.04 3.70
C ARG A 121 7.72 -15.44 4.00
N LEU A 122 7.22 -16.16 3.00
CA LEU A 122 6.73 -17.54 3.20
C LEU A 122 7.89 -18.48 3.55
N GLU A 123 9.03 -18.35 2.87
CA GLU A 123 10.22 -19.16 3.17
C GLU A 123 10.74 -18.91 4.59
N LEU A 124 10.79 -17.65 5.01
CA LEU A 124 11.18 -17.29 6.38
C LEU A 124 10.18 -17.78 7.42
N GLN A 125 8.87 -17.78 7.11
CA GLN A 125 7.86 -18.35 8.00
C GLN A 125 8.04 -19.86 8.18
N ASP A 126 8.31 -20.59 7.10
CA ASP A 126 8.58 -22.03 7.15
C ASP A 126 9.85 -22.32 7.96
N GLN A 127 10.95 -21.58 7.71
CA GLN A 127 12.19 -21.73 8.48
C GLN A 127 11.98 -21.45 9.99
N ASN A 128 11.18 -20.44 10.33
CA ASN A 128 10.87 -20.12 11.71
C ASN A 128 10.01 -21.22 12.36
N ALA A 129 9.06 -21.81 11.63
CA ALA A 129 8.29 -22.95 12.10
C ALA A 129 9.20 -24.17 12.39
N ASP A 130 10.13 -24.48 11.49
CA ASP A 130 11.09 -25.56 11.66
C ASP A 130 12.03 -25.34 12.85
N LEU A 131 12.55 -24.13 13.01
CA LEU A 131 13.39 -23.78 14.16
C LEU A 131 12.64 -23.88 15.49
N ASN A 132 11.38 -23.42 15.54
CA ASN A 132 10.56 -23.57 16.75
C ASN A 132 10.28 -25.03 17.08
N TYR A 133 10.03 -25.86 16.06
CA TYR A 133 9.87 -27.30 16.25
C TYR A 133 11.15 -27.92 16.82
N LEU A 134 12.30 -27.61 16.24
CA LEU A 134 13.59 -28.13 16.69
C LEU A 134 13.93 -27.67 18.12
N LEU A 135 13.69 -26.40 18.43
CA LEU A 135 13.88 -25.85 19.78
C LEU A 135 13.03 -26.60 20.79
N LYS A 136 11.73 -26.81 20.48
CA LYS A 136 10.83 -27.56 21.34
C LYS A 136 11.26 -29.01 21.53
N ASP A 137 11.74 -29.67 20.48
CA ASP A 137 12.27 -31.03 20.59
C ASP A 137 13.52 -31.08 21.47
N LEU A 138 14.47 -30.15 21.29
CA LEU A 138 15.66 -30.05 22.12
C LEU A 138 15.34 -29.74 23.58
N GLU A 139 14.42 -28.82 23.85
CA GLU A 139 13.95 -28.50 25.20
C GLU A 139 13.30 -29.72 25.85
N ASN A 140 12.46 -30.45 25.10
CA ASN A 140 11.86 -31.69 25.59
C ASN A 140 12.91 -32.75 25.90
N ARG A 141 13.89 -32.98 25.01
CA ARG A 141 14.97 -33.96 25.22
C ARG A 141 15.85 -33.59 26.41
N SER A 142 16.20 -32.31 26.55
CA SER A 142 16.95 -31.78 27.68
C SER A 142 16.21 -32.00 29.00
N ARG A 143 14.88 -31.82 29.01
CA ARG A 143 14.07 -32.01 30.23
C ARG A 143 13.71 -33.45 30.55
N ARG A 144 13.86 -34.42 29.64
CA ARG A 144 13.48 -35.83 29.89
C ARG A 144 14.18 -36.44 31.10
N ALA A 145 15.42 -36.04 31.37
CA ALA A 145 16.18 -36.49 32.53
C ALA A 145 15.97 -35.61 33.78
N ASN A 146 15.26 -34.49 33.65
CA ASN A 146 15.09 -33.52 34.72
C ASN A 146 13.81 -33.82 35.51
N ILE A 147 13.95 -34.02 36.82
CA ILE A 147 12.82 -34.24 37.72
C ILE A 147 12.54 -32.94 38.48
N SER A 148 11.31 -32.43 38.37
CA SER A 148 10.86 -31.27 39.16
C SER A 148 10.06 -31.73 40.37
N ILE A 149 10.56 -31.43 41.57
CA ILE A 149 9.90 -31.77 42.83
C ILE A 149 9.35 -30.49 43.47
N LYS A 150 8.05 -30.51 43.74
CA LYS A 150 7.30 -29.39 44.33
C LYS A 150 7.02 -29.66 45.81
N GLY A 151 6.83 -28.60 46.60
CA GLY A 151 6.50 -28.70 48.01
C GLY A 151 7.69 -28.91 48.96
N VAL A 152 8.93 -28.80 48.45
CA VAL A 152 10.13 -28.84 49.30
C VAL A 152 10.20 -27.55 50.14
N PRO A 153 10.21 -27.63 51.48
CA PRO A 153 10.26 -26.44 52.34
C PRO A 153 11.40 -25.50 51.95
N LEU A 154 11.14 -24.19 51.92
CA LEU A 154 12.12 -23.18 51.51
C LEU A 154 13.34 -23.14 52.44
N HIS A 155 13.16 -23.47 53.71
CA HIS A 155 14.20 -23.43 54.74
C HIS A 155 15.15 -24.65 54.74
N ALA A 156 14.97 -25.61 53.82
CA ALA A 156 15.91 -26.71 53.71
C ALA A 156 17.23 -26.20 53.09
N ASP A 157 18.33 -26.39 53.84
CA ASP A 157 19.70 -26.02 53.47
C ASP A 157 20.00 -26.38 52.01
N LEU A 158 20.29 -25.36 51.20
CA LEU A 158 20.69 -25.53 49.80
C LEU A 158 21.98 -26.35 49.67
N ASP A 159 22.90 -26.17 50.62
CA ASP A 159 24.20 -26.86 50.66
C ASP A 159 24.07 -28.37 50.92
N LYS A 160 22.90 -28.84 51.38
CA LYS A 160 22.59 -30.25 51.62
C LYS A 160 21.44 -30.75 50.76
N LEU A 161 21.10 -30.00 49.70
CA LEU A 161 19.95 -30.31 48.86
C LEU A 161 20.13 -31.66 48.16
N GLU A 162 21.31 -31.92 47.62
CA GLU A 162 21.64 -33.19 46.97
C GLU A 162 21.47 -34.39 47.90
N ASP A 163 22.08 -34.34 49.10
CA ASP A 163 21.94 -35.39 50.12
C ASP A 163 20.49 -35.62 50.56
N SER A 164 19.71 -34.54 50.62
CA SER A 164 18.30 -34.60 50.97
C SER A 164 17.48 -35.26 49.86
N MET A 165 17.81 -34.97 48.60
CA MET A 165 17.19 -35.58 47.43
C MET A 165 17.53 -37.07 47.32
N LEU A 166 18.79 -37.47 47.54
CA LEU A 166 19.20 -38.87 47.56
C LEU A 166 18.46 -39.67 48.65
N ARG A 167 18.34 -39.10 49.86
CA ARG A 167 17.55 -39.70 50.94
C ARG A 167 16.08 -39.84 50.57
N LEU A 168 15.49 -38.82 49.94
CA LEU A 168 14.11 -38.86 49.47
C LEU A 168 13.90 -39.98 48.44
N PHE A 169 14.77 -40.09 47.43
CA PHE A 169 14.64 -41.12 46.40
C PHE A 169 14.76 -42.54 46.95
N ARG A 170 15.70 -42.79 47.88
CA ARG A 170 15.84 -44.09 48.56
C ARG A 170 14.63 -44.42 49.43
N HIS A 171 14.00 -43.41 50.04
CA HIS A 171 12.80 -43.60 50.84
C HIS A 171 11.57 -43.92 49.98
N ILE A 172 11.37 -43.20 48.86
CA ILE A 172 10.21 -43.39 47.97
C ILE A 172 10.34 -44.67 47.15
N VAL A 173 11.56 -45.02 46.72
CA VAL A 173 11.81 -46.21 45.91
C VAL A 173 12.84 -47.10 46.61
N PRO A 174 12.41 -47.96 47.56
CA PRO A 174 13.31 -48.82 48.34
C PRO A 174 14.15 -49.75 47.47
N ALA A 175 13.67 -50.13 46.28
CA ALA A 175 14.42 -50.93 45.31
C ALA A 175 15.69 -50.24 44.75
N LEU A 176 15.87 -48.94 45.01
CA LEU A 176 17.06 -48.18 44.68
C LEU A 176 18.01 -48.00 45.87
N ALA A 177 17.71 -48.54 47.05
CA ALA A 177 18.50 -48.34 48.27
C ALA A 177 19.98 -48.73 48.09
N ASP A 178 20.22 -49.85 47.39
CA ASP A 178 21.56 -50.40 47.17
C ASP A 178 22.17 -49.96 45.83
N LYS A 179 21.50 -49.07 45.08
CA LYS A 179 21.98 -48.58 43.79
C LYS A 179 22.63 -47.21 43.92
N GLU A 180 23.67 -46.98 43.14
CA GLU A 180 24.27 -45.66 42.98
C GLU A 180 23.32 -44.77 42.17
N ILE A 181 22.87 -43.67 42.77
CA ILE A 181 22.04 -42.66 42.11
C ILE A 181 22.96 -41.48 41.83
N LEU A 182 23.23 -41.22 40.55
CA LEU A 182 24.03 -40.08 40.11
C LEU A 182 23.11 -38.89 39.84
N LEU A 183 23.33 -37.79 40.56
CA LEU A 183 22.67 -36.51 40.34
C LEU A 183 23.68 -35.55 39.70
N ASP A 184 23.46 -35.20 38.44
CA ASP A 184 24.39 -34.33 37.70
C ASP A 184 24.34 -32.88 38.19
N HIS A 185 23.13 -32.36 38.42
CA HIS A 185 22.94 -31.02 38.96
C HIS A 185 21.63 -30.92 39.75
N THR A 186 21.68 -30.28 40.90
CA THR A 186 20.50 -29.99 41.72
C THR A 186 20.44 -28.50 42.04
N HIS A 187 19.33 -27.87 41.72
CA HIS A 187 19.07 -26.47 42.07
C HIS A 187 17.60 -26.25 42.39
N ARG A 188 17.30 -25.19 43.14
CA ARG A 188 15.94 -24.67 43.23
C ARG A 188 15.67 -23.81 42.00
N ALA A 189 14.53 -24.02 41.34
CA ALA A 189 14.10 -23.13 40.27
C ALA A 189 14.04 -21.68 40.82
N GLY A 190 14.83 -20.79 40.22
CA GLY A 190 14.91 -19.39 40.65
C GLY A 190 13.54 -18.73 40.60
N ALA A 191 13.21 -17.95 41.62
CA ALA A 191 12.00 -17.12 41.66
C ALA A 191 12.15 -15.90 40.73
N HIS A 192 12.29 -16.14 39.43
CA HIS A 192 12.26 -15.07 38.43
C HIS A 192 11.06 -15.26 37.51
N GLY A 193 10.04 -14.40 37.69
CA GLY A 193 9.15 -14.03 36.59
C GLY A 193 7.68 -14.45 36.63
N SER A 194 7.12 -14.89 37.77
CA SER A 194 5.66 -15.07 37.88
C SER A 194 4.98 -13.94 38.66
N HIS A 195 5.22 -12.68 38.28
CA HIS A 195 4.21 -11.65 38.46
C HIS A 195 3.16 -11.84 37.35
N LYS A 196 2.31 -12.86 37.51
CA LYS A 196 0.99 -12.85 36.90
C LYS A 196 0.12 -12.03 37.84
N THR A 197 0.06 -10.73 37.60
CA THR A 197 -1.03 -9.88 38.09
C THR A 197 -2.32 -10.43 37.48
N PHE A 198 -3.21 -10.92 38.32
CA PHE A 198 -4.62 -11.10 38.00
C PHE A 198 -5.29 -9.73 37.86
#